data_AF-A0A7J7UMR4-F1
#
_entry.id   AF-A0A7J7UMR4-F1
#
_cell.length_a   1.000
_cell.length_b   1.000
_cell.length_c   1.000
_cell.angle_alpha   90.00
_cell.angle_beta   90.00
_cell.angle_gamma   90.00
#
_symmetry.space_group_name_H-M   'P 1'
#
loop_
_entity.id
_entity.type
_entity.pdbx_description
1 polymer ?
#
loop_
_entity_poly.entity_id
_entity_poly.type
_entity_poly.pdbx_seq_one_letter_code
_entity_poly.pdbx_strand_id
1 'polypeptide(L)'
;MFQLTATPASALSDEPVHIRATGLPPLQLVTLAASLKDEKGHLYRSKAFYRADEAGELDLKQAPAVGGDYVGVHPMGLFWSMKPDRPFGRLLKRDVNSPFLVTLDLYDSVCSQDSATAQPRASQVVQRWFSSPGTQRVPIREGRVRGALFLPPGEGPFPGILDLFGGIGGLIEFRASLLAAHGFAVLALAFFAYEDLPKLMQEVDLEYFEEAANLLLAHPKAIAPRTREQVSAQARADRPGLPRTSPSPWGLGLP
;
A
#
# COMPACT_ATOMS: atom_id res chain seq x y z
N MET A 1 24.69 -23.57 1.88
CA MET A 1 24.79 -22.09 1.91
C MET A 1 23.39 -21.58 2.19
N PHE A 2 23.24 -20.60 3.08
CA PHE A 2 21.91 -20.10 3.43
C PHE A 2 21.42 -19.22 2.27
N GLN A 3 20.17 -19.41 1.87
CA GLN A 3 19.55 -18.58 0.84
C GLN A 3 18.30 -17.93 1.43
N LEU A 4 18.14 -16.64 1.17
CA LEU A 4 16.96 -15.86 1.50
C LEU A 4 16.39 -15.31 0.20
N THR A 5 15.12 -15.57 -0.07
CA THR A 5 14.45 -15.16 -1.30
C THR A 5 13.17 -14.42 -0.96
N ALA A 6 12.86 -13.40 -1.74
CA ALA A 6 11.65 -12.62 -1.65
C ALA A 6 11.12 -12.40 -3.06
N THR A 7 9.93 -12.91 -3.33
CA THR A 7 9.35 -12.95 -4.69
C THR A 7 7.95 -12.34 -4.70
N PRO A 8 7.70 -11.34 -5.58
CA PRO A 8 8.67 -10.64 -6.41
C PRO A 8 9.65 -9.78 -5.59
N ALA A 9 10.87 -9.57 -6.11
CA ALA A 9 11.87 -8.69 -5.48
C ALA A 9 11.57 -7.20 -5.72
N SER A 10 10.70 -6.88 -6.67
CA SER A 10 10.25 -5.53 -7.01
C SER A 10 8.76 -5.59 -7.28
N ALA A 11 7.98 -4.83 -6.51
CA ALA A 11 6.51 -4.82 -6.57
C ALA A 11 5.96 -3.52 -6.02
N LEU A 12 4.66 -3.26 -6.25
CA LEU A 12 3.98 -2.15 -5.61
C LEU A 12 3.92 -2.36 -4.09
N SER A 13 3.88 -1.26 -3.35
CA SER A 13 3.97 -1.23 -1.89
C SER A 13 2.78 -1.91 -1.20
N ASP A 14 1.66 -2.06 -1.90
CA ASP A 14 0.45 -2.74 -1.48
C ASP A 14 0.32 -4.19 -1.99
N GLU A 15 1.25 -4.67 -2.82
CA GLU A 15 1.26 -6.05 -3.32
C GLU A 15 2.00 -7.01 -2.37
N PRO A 16 1.53 -8.25 -2.16
CA PRO A 16 2.20 -9.19 -1.28
C PRO A 16 3.54 -9.67 -1.84
N VAL A 17 4.46 -10.03 -0.95
CA VAL A 17 5.77 -10.63 -1.26
C VAL A 17 5.89 -11.95 -0.53
N HIS A 18 6.29 -13.00 -1.25
CA HIS A 18 6.54 -14.32 -0.68
C HIS A 18 8.00 -14.44 -0.28
N ILE A 19 8.25 -14.53 1.04
CA ILE A 19 9.58 -14.70 1.62
C ILE A 19 9.82 -16.16 1.97
N ARG A 20 10.96 -16.71 1.54
CA ARG A 20 11.43 -18.05 1.89
C ARG A 20 12.91 -18.04 2.23
N ALA A 21 13.31 -18.91 3.16
CA ALA A 21 14.71 -19.21 3.44
C ALA A 21 14.98 -20.72 3.31
N THR A 22 16.15 -21.08 2.79
CA THR A 22 16.56 -22.48 2.60
C THR A 22 18.02 -22.70 3.00
N GLY A 23 18.39 -23.97 3.18
CA GLY A 23 19.74 -24.37 3.57
C GLY A 23 20.04 -24.11 5.05
N LEU A 24 18.99 -24.01 5.87
CA LEU A 24 19.08 -23.94 7.32
C LEU A 24 19.28 -25.36 7.89
N PRO A 25 19.98 -25.52 9.00
CA PRO A 25 19.90 -26.73 9.81
C PRO A 25 18.44 -27.09 10.18
N PRO A 26 18.04 -28.38 10.13
CA PRO A 26 16.70 -28.81 10.50
C PRO A 26 16.26 -28.32 11.88
N LEU A 27 15.02 -27.86 11.98
CA LEU A 27 14.40 -27.39 13.24
C LEU A 27 15.13 -26.21 13.92
N GLN A 28 16.06 -25.54 13.24
CA GLN A 28 16.81 -24.41 13.79
C GLN A 28 15.90 -23.20 14.04
N LEU A 29 16.13 -22.52 15.16
CA LEU A 29 15.56 -21.21 15.42
C LEU A 29 16.40 -20.11 14.76
N VAL A 30 15.74 -19.29 13.95
CA VAL A 30 16.34 -18.20 13.18
C VAL A 30 15.61 -16.89 13.44
N THR A 31 16.29 -15.77 13.22
CA THR A 31 15.66 -14.44 13.20
C THR A 31 15.60 -13.94 11.76
N LEU A 32 14.41 -13.50 11.33
CA LEU A 32 14.27 -12.65 10.16
C LEU A 32 14.02 -11.23 10.64
N ALA A 33 14.83 -10.30 10.13
CA ALA A 33 14.67 -8.87 10.36
C ALA A 33 14.37 -8.17 9.04
N ALA A 34 13.53 -7.15 9.08
CA ALA A 34 13.34 -6.24 7.97
C ALA A 34 13.72 -4.84 8.41
N SER A 35 14.41 -4.10 7.54
CA SER A 35 14.78 -2.71 7.79
C SER A 35 14.59 -1.84 6.56
N LEU A 36 14.22 -0.58 6.77
CA LEU A 36 14.24 0.44 5.72
C LEU A 36 14.68 1.79 6.28
N LYS A 37 15.22 2.63 5.40
CA LYS A 37 15.41 4.06 5.67
C LYS A 37 14.37 4.86 4.89
N ASP A 38 13.72 5.80 5.55
CA ASP A 38 12.81 6.75 4.89
C ASP A 38 13.61 7.78 4.07
N GLU A 39 12.90 8.67 3.36
CA GLU A 39 13.48 9.73 2.53
C GLU A 39 14.29 10.76 3.32
N LYS A 40 14.17 10.77 4.65
CA LYS A 40 14.94 11.62 5.57
C LYS A 40 16.06 10.83 6.27
N GLY A 41 16.27 9.57 5.90
CA GLY A 41 17.28 8.68 6.48
C GLY A 41 16.90 8.04 7.82
N HIS A 42 15.67 8.23 8.32
CA HIS A 42 15.25 7.59 9.57
C HIS A 42 14.98 6.10 9.36
N LEU A 43 15.40 5.32 10.33
CA LEU A 43 15.37 3.88 10.29
C LEU A 43 14.06 3.34 10.86
N TYR A 44 13.49 2.37 10.16
CA TYR A 44 12.35 1.57 10.61
C TYR A 44 12.76 0.10 10.54
N ARG A 45 12.41 -0.67 11.56
CA ARG A 45 12.79 -2.08 11.68
C ARG A 45 11.66 -2.93 12.23
N SER A 46 11.66 -4.19 11.84
CA SER A 46 10.91 -5.26 12.50
C SER A 46 11.78 -6.51 12.57
N LYS A 47 11.42 -7.42 13.47
CA LYS A 47 11.98 -8.76 13.53
C LYS A 47 10.95 -9.77 14.00
N ALA A 48 11.10 -11.00 13.53
CA ALA A 48 10.35 -12.13 14.01
C ALA A 48 11.25 -13.37 14.06
N PHE A 49 10.94 -14.24 15.00
CA PHE A 49 11.64 -15.50 15.22
C PHE A 49 10.86 -16.63 14.57
N TYR A 50 11.57 -17.52 13.91
CA TYR A 50 10.99 -18.66 13.20
C TYR A 50 11.76 -19.93 13.50
N ARG A 51 11.10 -21.07 13.31
CA ARG A 51 11.73 -22.38 13.30
C ARG A 51 11.71 -22.92 11.88
N ALA A 52 12.87 -23.33 11.36
CA ALA A 52 12.95 -24.08 10.10
C ALA A 52 12.23 -25.44 10.24
N ASP A 53 11.78 -26.00 9.13
CA ASP A 53 11.23 -27.35 9.11
C ASP A 53 12.32 -28.45 9.17
N GLU A 54 11.92 -29.72 9.03
CA GLU A 54 12.83 -30.86 9.02
C GLU A 54 13.74 -30.89 7.78
N ALA A 55 13.33 -30.25 6.68
CA ALA A 55 14.12 -30.13 5.47
C ALA A 55 15.10 -28.95 5.51
N GLY A 56 15.05 -28.11 6.56
CA GLY A 56 15.87 -26.91 6.64
C GLY A 56 15.33 -25.76 5.79
N GLU A 57 14.02 -25.76 5.52
CA GLU A 57 13.31 -24.70 4.83
C GLU A 57 12.45 -23.88 5.79
N LEU A 58 12.21 -22.63 5.39
CA LEU A 58 11.31 -21.72 6.06
C LEU A 58 10.47 -20.99 5.02
N ASP A 59 9.15 -21.18 5.06
CA ASP A 59 8.19 -20.49 4.22
C ASP A 59 7.23 -19.66 5.09
N LEU A 60 7.25 -18.33 4.95
CA LEU A 60 6.46 -17.42 5.77
C LEU A 60 4.95 -17.49 5.50
N LYS A 61 4.52 -18.19 4.44
CA LYS A 61 3.10 -18.51 4.22
C LYS A 61 2.55 -19.58 5.15
N GLN A 62 3.44 -20.40 5.71
CA GLN A 62 3.07 -21.61 6.44
C GLN A 62 3.64 -21.59 7.85
N ALA A 63 4.89 -21.17 7.99
CA ALA A 63 5.59 -21.14 9.27
C ALA A 63 5.10 -19.99 10.15
N PRO A 64 4.62 -20.28 11.37
CA PRO A 64 4.26 -19.24 12.31
C PRO A 64 5.51 -18.56 12.89
N ALA A 65 5.46 -17.24 13.03
CA ALA A 65 6.40 -16.53 13.89
C ALA A 65 6.17 -16.99 15.34
N VAL A 66 7.23 -17.38 16.04
CA VAL A 66 7.17 -17.86 17.43
C VAL A 66 7.44 -16.75 18.46
N GLY A 67 7.79 -15.55 17.99
CA GLY A 67 8.09 -14.39 18.83
C GLY A 67 8.69 -13.24 18.01
N GLY A 68 9.02 -12.14 18.69
CA GLY A 68 9.51 -10.91 18.07
C GLY A 68 8.45 -9.81 18.09
N ASP A 69 8.34 -9.05 17.01
CA ASP A 69 7.37 -7.96 16.89
C ASP A 69 5.92 -8.43 16.63
N TYR A 70 5.75 -9.72 16.28
CA TYR A 70 4.46 -10.38 16.09
C TYR A 70 4.59 -11.90 16.26
N VAL A 71 3.47 -12.60 16.36
CA VAL A 71 3.37 -14.07 16.53
C VAL A 71 2.28 -14.60 15.60
N GLY A 72 2.46 -15.83 15.08
CA GLY A 72 1.50 -16.48 14.19
C GLY A 72 1.88 -16.42 12.71
N VAL A 73 1.00 -16.95 11.85
CA VAL A 73 1.25 -17.04 10.40
C VAL A 73 0.86 -15.71 9.74
N HIS A 74 1.85 -14.84 9.57
CA HIS A 74 1.68 -13.52 8.97
C HIS A 74 2.74 -13.31 7.88
N PRO A 75 2.44 -13.63 6.59
CA PRO A 75 3.43 -13.60 5.52
C PRO A 75 4.03 -12.21 5.29
N MET A 76 3.22 -11.17 5.48
CA MET A 76 3.62 -9.76 5.39
C MET A 76 3.94 -9.13 6.76
N GLY A 77 4.07 -9.96 7.80
CA GLY A 77 4.36 -9.57 9.19
C GLY A 77 5.48 -8.55 9.30
N LEU A 78 6.62 -8.88 8.69
CA LEU A 78 7.82 -8.05 8.71
C LEU A 78 7.59 -6.64 8.14
N PHE A 79 6.64 -6.43 7.23
CA PHE A 79 6.42 -5.12 6.61
C PHE A 79 5.52 -4.22 7.46
N TRP A 80 4.38 -4.74 7.94
CA TRP A 80 3.42 -3.92 8.70
C TRP A 80 3.83 -3.72 10.16
N SER A 81 4.66 -4.60 10.72
CA SER A 81 5.08 -4.53 12.12
C SER A 81 6.33 -3.65 12.33
N MET A 82 6.79 -2.95 11.29
CA MET A 82 7.95 -2.07 11.38
C MET A 82 7.70 -0.90 12.33
N LYS A 83 8.66 -0.67 13.21
CA LYS A 83 8.66 0.40 14.20
C LYS A 83 9.78 1.39 13.87
N PRO A 84 9.56 2.69 14.09
CA PRO A 84 10.63 3.67 13.98
C PRO A 84 11.67 3.42 15.08
N ASP A 85 12.94 3.62 14.74
CA ASP A 85 14.02 3.60 15.74
C ASP A 85 13.95 4.79 16.71
N ARG A 86 13.40 5.91 16.21
CA ARG A 86 13.16 7.12 17.00
C ARG A 86 11.72 7.19 17.54
N PRO A 87 11.50 7.72 18.74
CA PRO A 87 10.16 8.01 19.24
C PRO A 87 9.35 8.86 18.26
N PHE A 88 8.05 8.58 18.14
CA PHE A 88 7.08 9.33 17.34
C PHE A 88 7.39 9.40 15.82
N GLY A 89 8.25 8.51 15.31
CA GLY A 89 8.50 8.40 13.88
C GLY A 89 7.29 7.85 13.12
N ARG A 90 6.85 8.55 12.08
CA ARG A 90 5.82 8.06 11.15
C ARG A 90 6.43 7.84 9.78
N LEU A 91 6.35 6.61 9.28
CA LEU A 91 6.77 6.30 7.91
C LEU A 91 5.79 6.96 6.93
N LEU A 92 6.32 7.78 6.03
CA LEU A 92 5.55 8.51 5.05
C LEU A 92 6.36 8.58 3.75
N LYS A 93 5.73 8.22 2.64
CA LYS A 93 6.32 8.38 1.32
C LYS A 93 5.90 9.74 0.74
N ARG A 94 6.85 10.60 0.40
CA ARG A 94 6.59 11.89 -0.26
C ARG A 94 6.86 11.81 -1.76
N ASP A 95 7.97 11.21 -2.16
CA ASP A 95 8.31 11.04 -3.57
C ASP A 95 7.83 9.68 -4.07
N VAL A 96 6.74 9.67 -4.84
CA VAL A 96 6.15 8.43 -5.38
C VAL A 96 6.94 7.82 -6.55
N ASN A 97 7.94 8.53 -7.09
CA ASN A 97 8.74 8.08 -8.23
C ASN A 97 9.94 7.22 -7.81
N SER A 98 10.20 7.07 -6.51
CA SER A 98 11.23 6.21 -5.97
C SER A 98 10.62 5.11 -5.10
N PRO A 99 11.21 3.91 -5.04
CA PRO A 99 10.72 2.86 -4.15
C PRO A 99 11.22 3.07 -2.72
N PHE A 100 10.58 2.44 -1.74
CA PHE A 100 11.28 2.08 -0.51
C PHE A 100 12.12 0.82 -0.74
N LEU A 101 13.36 0.86 -0.25
CA LEU A 101 14.26 -0.29 -0.24
C LEU A 101 14.16 -0.97 1.13
N VAL A 102 13.55 -2.14 1.17
CA VAL A 102 13.45 -2.96 2.38
C VAL A 102 14.51 -4.04 2.33
N THR A 103 15.45 -4.00 3.27
CA THR A 103 16.44 -5.06 3.44
C THR A 103 15.87 -6.12 4.37
N LEU A 104 15.81 -7.36 3.90
CA LEU A 104 15.50 -8.54 4.68
C LEU A 104 16.81 -9.24 5.04
N ASP A 105 17.01 -9.50 6.31
CA ASP A 105 18.22 -10.10 6.86
C ASP A 105 17.89 -11.38 7.63
N LEU A 106 18.61 -12.46 7.34
CA LEU A 106 18.48 -13.76 8.00
C LEU A 106 19.66 -13.99 8.95
N TYR A 107 19.35 -14.26 10.21
CA TYR A 107 20.32 -14.62 11.24
C TYR A 107 20.08 -16.05 11.72
N ASP A 108 21.17 -16.77 12.00
CA ASP A 108 21.18 -18.17 12.45
C ASP A 108 20.93 -18.35 13.96
N SER A 109 20.53 -17.28 14.65
CA SER A 109 20.21 -17.30 16.08
C SER A 109 19.06 -16.35 16.40
N VAL A 110 18.49 -16.50 17.60
CA VAL A 110 17.44 -15.62 18.12
C VAL A 110 18.09 -14.34 18.65
N CYS A 111 17.95 -13.23 17.93
CA CYS A 111 18.55 -11.95 18.29
C CYS A 111 17.55 -11.09 19.09
N SER A 112 17.66 -11.07 20.41
CA SER A 112 16.72 -10.34 21.29
C SER A 112 16.98 -8.83 21.36
N GLN A 113 18.19 -8.34 21.06
CA GLN A 113 18.57 -6.91 21.08
C GLN A 113 19.54 -6.56 19.95
N ASP A 114 19.70 -5.26 19.68
CA ASP A 114 20.58 -4.60 18.69
C ASP A 114 22.01 -5.15 18.65
N SER A 115 22.19 -6.36 18.15
CA SER A 115 23.48 -6.92 17.83
C SER A 115 23.96 -6.28 16.53
N ALA A 116 24.36 -5.01 16.62
CA ALA A 116 25.08 -4.28 15.58
C ALA A 116 26.38 -4.99 15.14
N THR A 117 26.74 -6.09 15.80
CA THR A 117 27.92 -6.93 15.55
C THR A 117 27.63 -8.24 14.84
N ALA A 118 26.38 -8.73 14.80
CA ALA A 118 26.07 -9.97 14.11
C ALA A 118 25.90 -9.71 12.62
N GLN A 119 26.69 -10.36 11.77
CA GLN A 119 26.49 -10.30 10.32
C GLN A 119 25.36 -11.25 9.90
N PRO A 120 24.45 -10.81 9.03
CA PRO A 120 23.43 -11.69 8.48
C PRO A 120 24.08 -12.82 7.67
N ARG A 121 23.48 -14.01 7.72
CA ARG A 121 23.90 -15.17 6.94
C ARG A 121 23.45 -15.08 5.49
N ALA A 122 22.33 -14.40 5.25
CA ALA A 122 21.83 -14.05 3.94
C ALA A 122 21.03 -12.75 4.03
N SER A 123 21.08 -11.95 2.98
CA SER A 123 20.34 -10.70 2.87
C SER A 123 19.68 -10.60 1.50
N GLN A 124 18.48 -10.04 1.46
CA GLN A 124 17.73 -9.79 0.24
C GLN A 124 17.11 -8.39 0.30
N VAL A 125 17.30 -7.58 -0.74
CA VAL A 125 16.63 -6.28 -0.86
C VAL A 125 15.36 -6.44 -1.67
N VAL A 126 14.26 -5.87 -1.17
CA VAL A 126 12.97 -5.79 -1.83
C VAL A 126 12.64 -4.33 -2.14
N GLN A 127 12.29 -4.05 -3.39
CA GLN A 127 11.85 -2.73 -3.82
C GLN A 127 10.33 -2.62 -3.72
N ARG A 128 9.85 -1.60 -3.01
CA ARG A 128 8.43 -1.33 -2.78
C ARG A 128 8.04 -0.02 -3.46
N TRP A 129 7.44 -0.11 -4.64
CA TRP A 129 7.09 1.03 -5.48
C TRP A 129 5.74 1.64 -5.10
N PHE A 130 5.58 2.94 -5.34
CA PHE A 130 4.32 3.66 -5.09
C PHE A 130 3.64 4.13 -6.36
N SER A 131 4.24 3.83 -7.52
CA SER A 131 3.72 4.14 -8.84
C SER A 131 4.04 2.98 -9.77
N SER A 132 3.11 2.65 -10.67
CA SER A 132 3.35 1.67 -11.73
C SER A 132 4.00 2.34 -12.95
N PRO A 133 4.78 1.58 -13.75
CA PRO A 133 5.25 2.07 -15.04
C PRO A 133 4.10 2.60 -15.91
N GLY A 134 4.27 3.80 -16.47
CA GLY A 134 3.27 4.43 -17.33
C GLY A 134 2.16 5.21 -16.62
N THR A 135 2.11 5.21 -15.29
CA THR A 135 1.23 6.13 -14.54
C THR A 135 1.65 7.58 -14.81
N GLN A 136 0.69 8.41 -15.23
CA GLN A 136 0.91 9.82 -15.50
C GLN A 136 0.53 10.65 -14.27
N ARG A 137 1.43 11.53 -13.82
CA ARG A 137 1.17 12.53 -12.79
C ARG A 137 0.99 13.90 -13.42
N VAL A 138 -0.20 14.50 -13.28
CA VAL A 138 -0.56 15.83 -13.80
C VAL A 138 -0.76 16.78 -12.62
N PRO A 139 0.10 17.79 -12.40
CA PRO A 139 -0.14 18.80 -11.38
C PRO A 139 -1.41 19.61 -11.70
N ILE A 140 -2.25 19.83 -10.69
CA ILE A 140 -3.47 20.63 -10.80
C ILE A 140 -3.25 22.01 -10.16
N ARG A 141 -3.44 23.05 -10.96
CA ARG A 141 -3.41 24.47 -10.56
C ARG A 141 -4.52 25.25 -11.28
N GLU A 142 -5.75 24.75 -11.15
CA GLU A 142 -6.92 25.30 -11.84
C GLU A 142 -7.77 26.10 -10.84
N GLY A 143 -8.00 27.38 -11.13
CA GLY A 143 -8.63 28.29 -10.17
C GLY A 143 -7.88 28.31 -8.84
N ARG A 144 -8.59 28.08 -7.73
CA ARG A 144 -7.99 27.92 -6.39
C ARG A 144 -7.58 26.49 -6.05
N VAL A 145 -7.99 25.49 -6.83
CA VAL A 145 -7.73 24.07 -6.55
C VAL A 145 -6.26 23.74 -6.77
N ARG A 146 -5.66 23.06 -5.78
CA ARG A 146 -4.28 22.57 -5.84
C ARG A 146 -4.20 21.07 -5.53
N GLY A 147 -3.49 20.34 -6.38
CA GLY A 147 -3.36 18.90 -6.22
C GLY A 147 -2.51 18.24 -7.30
N ALA A 148 -2.59 16.92 -7.39
CA ALA A 148 -2.01 16.14 -8.47
C ALA A 148 -2.98 15.04 -8.90
N LEU A 149 -3.31 15.01 -10.19
CA LEU A 149 -4.10 13.97 -10.81
C LEU A 149 -3.17 12.84 -11.28
N PHE A 150 -3.44 11.64 -10.80
CA PHE A 150 -2.78 10.42 -11.24
C PHE A 150 -3.70 9.67 -12.21
N LEU A 151 -3.17 9.39 -13.40
CA LEU A 151 -3.88 8.66 -14.44
C LEU A 151 -3.20 7.31 -14.68
N PRO A 152 -3.96 6.21 -14.70
CA PRO A 152 -3.45 4.91 -15.12
C PRO A 152 -2.96 4.97 -16.58
N PRO A 153 -2.05 4.07 -16.99
CA PRO A 153 -1.71 3.92 -18.39
C PRO A 153 -2.94 3.52 -19.22
N GLY A 154 -3.03 4.03 -20.45
CA GLY A 154 -4.09 3.71 -21.42
C GLY A 154 -4.99 4.90 -21.80
N GLU A 155 -5.97 4.61 -22.65
CA GLU A 155 -6.87 5.61 -23.23
C GLU A 155 -7.95 6.09 -22.24
N GLY A 156 -8.34 5.24 -21.29
CA GLY A 156 -9.45 5.51 -20.37
C GLY A 156 -10.83 5.41 -21.06
N PRO A 157 -11.89 6.00 -20.47
CA PRO A 157 -11.89 6.71 -19.19
C PRO A 157 -11.78 5.76 -18.00
N PHE A 158 -11.32 6.29 -16.87
CA PHE A 158 -11.12 5.56 -15.61
C PHE A 158 -12.10 6.05 -14.54
N PRO A 159 -12.53 5.19 -13.60
CA PRO A 159 -13.32 5.65 -12.46
C PRO A 159 -12.52 6.68 -11.64
N GLY A 160 -13.15 7.84 -11.40
CA GLY A 160 -12.56 8.98 -10.69
C GLY A 160 -12.63 8.82 -9.18
N ILE A 161 -11.53 9.12 -8.48
CA ILE A 161 -11.46 9.21 -7.02
C ILE A 161 -10.86 10.56 -6.61
N LEU A 162 -11.52 11.26 -5.69
CA LEU A 162 -10.95 12.40 -4.99
C LEU A 162 -10.26 11.91 -3.71
N ASP A 163 -8.95 12.02 -3.63
CA ASP A 163 -8.14 11.54 -2.52
C ASP A 163 -7.79 12.69 -1.55
N LEU A 164 -8.34 12.61 -0.33
CA LEU A 164 -8.13 13.61 0.72
C LEU A 164 -7.23 13.04 1.82
N PHE A 165 -6.10 13.68 2.10
CA PHE A 165 -5.23 13.32 3.22
C PHE A 165 -5.48 14.25 4.41
N GLY A 166 -5.42 13.72 5.63
CA GLY A 166 -5.84 14.45 6.85
C GLY A 166 -4.93 15.61 7.28
N GLY A 167 -4.97 15.95 8.57
CA GLY A 167 -4.41 17.18 9.15
C GLY A 167 -2.88 17.39 9.13
N ILE A 168 -2.12 16.66 8.32
CA ILE A 168 -0.67 16.94 8.11
C ILE A 168 -0.48 18.19 7.23
N GLY A 169 -1.43 18.48 6.35
CA GLY A 169 -1.31 19.53 5.34
C GLY A 169 -0.28 19.18 4.26
N GLY A 170 -0.17 20.05 3.27
CA GLY A 170 0.62 19.77 2.08
C GLY A 170 -0.13 18.85 1.10
N LEU A 171 0.59 18.40 0.07
CA LEU A 171 0.13 17.40 -0.87
C LEU A 171 0.74 16.04 -0.54
N ILE A 172 -0.11 15.01 -0.41
CA ILE A 172 0.28 13.64 -0.08
C ILE A 172 -0.22 12.73 -1.20
N GLU A 173 0.69 12.06 -1.89
CA GLU A 173 0.39 11.48 -3.21
C GLU A 173 0.44 9.95 -3.22
N PHE A 174 1.07 9.33 -2.22
CA PHE A 174 1.39 7.89 -2.27
C PHE A 174 0.15 7.00 -2.40
N ARG A 175 -0.99 7.40 -1.83
CA ARG A 175 -2.24 6.64 -1.92
C ARG A 175 -2.91 6.83 -3.29
N ALA A 176 -2.98 8.06 -3.79
CA ALA A 176 -3.50 8.35 -5.12
C ALA A 176 -2.69 7.64 -6.22
N SER A 177 -1.37 7.65 -6.11
CA SER A 177 -0.46 6.99 -7.05
C SER A 177 -0.64 5.47 -7.06
N LEU A 178 -0.79 4.83 -5.88
CA LEU A 178 -1.08 3.40 -5.79
C LEU A 178 -2.47 3.06 -6.35
N LEU A 179 -3.50 3.84 -6.03
CA LEU A 179 -4.84 3.63 -6.59
C LEU A 179 -4.85 3.78 -8.13
N ALA A 180 -4.05 4.69 -8.68
CA ALA A 180 -3.91 4.81 -10.13
C ALA A 180 -3.23 3.58 -10.77
N ALA A 181 -2.32 2.92 -10.06
CA ALA A 181 -1.77 1.63 -10.51
C ALA A 181 -2.85 0.52 -10.59
N HIS A 182 -3.96 0.68 -9.87
CA HIS A 182 -5.11 -0.23 -9.90
C HIS A 182 -6.26 0.24 -10.81
N GLY A 183 -6.00 1.19 -11.73
CA GLY A 183 -6.94 1.54 -12.79
C GLY A 183 -7.91 2.69 -12.47
N PHE A 184 -7.61 3.52 -11.47
CA PHE A 184 -8.42 4.69 -11.10
C PHE A 184 -7.77 6.01 -11.54
N ALA A 185 -8.56 6.96 -12.02
CA ALA A 185 -8.09 8.35 -12.15
C ALA A 185 -8.22 9.02 -10.78
N VAL A 186 -7.11 9.36 -10.13
CA VAL A 186 -7.14 9.80 -8.73
C VAL A 186 -6.56 11.19 -8.56
N LEU A 187 -7.37 12.13 -8.08
CA LEU A 187 -6.94 13.48 -7.73
C LEU A 187 -6.53 13.52 -6.25
N ALA A 188 -5.23 13.52 -5.98
CA ALA A 188 -4.70 13.88 -4.68
C ALA A 188 -4.92 15.38 -4.45
N LEU A 189 -5.77 15.73 -3.48
CA LEU A 189 -6.14 17.12 -3.21
C LEU A 189 -5.38 17.65 -2.00
N ALA A 190 -4.69 18.77 -2.18
CA ALA A 190 -4.24 19.61 -1.06
C ALA A 190 -5.34 20.63 -0.74
N PHE A 191 -5.52 20.99 0.52
CA PHE A 191 -6.53 21.99 0.94
C PHE A 191 -6.00 22.97 2.00
N PHE A 192 -4.78 22.80 2.48
CA PHE A 192 -4.03 23.77 3.28
C PHE A 192 -2.54 23.42 3.32
N ALA A 193 -1.70 24.36 3.73
CA ALA A 193 -0.24 24.24 3.87
C ALA A 193 0.47 23.72 2.61
N TYR A 194 -0.02 24.10 1.44
CA TYR A 194 0.53 23.71 0.14
C TYR A 194 0.43 24.87 -0.86
N GLU A 195 1.56 25.21 -1.49
CA GLU A 195 1.64 26.33 -2.46
C GLU A 195 1.01 27.63 -1.92
N ASP A 196 0.03 28.18 -2.62
CA ASP A 196 -0.69 29.41 -2.31
C ASP A 196 -1.96 29.19 -1.46
N LEU A 197 -2.22 27.96 -0.99
CA LEU A 197 -3.31 27.68 -0.06
C LEU A 197 -3.05 28.25 1.34
N PRO A 198 -4.09 28.41 2.18
CA PRO A 198 -3.94 28.86 3.56
C PRO A 198 -2.90 28.04 4.32
N LYS A 199 -2.03 28.70 5.08
CA LYS A 199 -0.95 28.04 5.84
C LYS A 199 -1.47 27.12 6.96
N LEU A 200 -2.64 27.45 7.51
CA LEU A 200 -3.30 26.73 8.59
C LEU A 200 -4.77 26.55 8.22
N MET A 201 -5.34 25.42 8.62
CA MET A 201 -6.77 25.16 8.48
C MET A 201 -7.50 25.72 9.70
N GLN A 202 -8.26 26.80 9.49
CA GLN A 202 -9.10 27.41 10.53
C GLN A 202 -10.57 27.04 10.31
N GLU A 203 -11.01 27.11 9.06
CA GLU A 203 -12.36 26.79 8.62
C GLU A 203 -12.31 25.87 7.40
N VAL A 204 -13.36 25.07 7.21
CA VAL A 204 -13.49 24.15 6.07
C VAL A 204 -14.47 24.77 5.07
N ASP A 205 -13.94 25.27 3.96
CA ASP A 205 -14.70 25.77 2.81
C ASP A 205 -15.13 24.57 1.95
N LEU A 206 -16.41 24.23 1.93
CA LEU A 206 -16.92 23.05 1.22
C LEU A 206 -16.97 23.28 -0.29
N GLU A 207 -17.17 24.52 -0.72
CA GLU A 207 -17.16 24.94 -2.11
C GLU A 207 -15.81 24.62 -2.77
N TYR A 208 -14.70 24.69 -2.01
CA TYR A 208 -13.37 24.29 -2.51
C TYR A 208 -13.34 22.81 -2.94
N PHE A 209 -13.96 21.94 -2.16
CA PHE A 209 -13.99 20.51 -2.45
C PHE A 209 -14.99 20.18 -3.57
N GLU A 210 -16.09 20.94 -3.68
CA GLU A 210 -17.02 20.85 -4.80
C GLU A 210 -16.34 21.24 -6.12
N GLU A 211 -15.58 22.34 -6.15
CA GLU A 211 -14.77 22.74 -7.30
C GLU A 211 -13.78 21.64 -7.72
N ALA A 212 -13.08 21.02 -6.76
CA ALA A 212 -12.18 19.92 -7.03
C ALA A 212 -12.88 18.67 -7.59
N ALA A 213 -14.07 18.34 -7.06
CA ALA A 213 -14.88 17.24 -7.57
C ALA A 213 -15.36 17.51 -9.01
N ASN A 214 -15.80 18.74 -9.29
CA ASN A 214 -16.22 19.17 -10.63
C ASN A 214 -15.05 19.14 -11.64
N LEU A 215 -13.85 19.55 -11.24
CA LEU A 215 -12.65 19.42 -12.07
C LEU A 215 -12.37 17.96 -12.44
N LEU A 216 -12.45 17.05 -11.46
CA LEU A 216 -12.27 15.63 -11.71
C LEU A 216 -13.35 15.07 -12.65
N LEU A 217 -14.63 15.43 -12.45
CA LEU A 217 -15.74 14.99 -13.29
C LEU A 217 -15.68 15.56 -14.72
N ALA A 218 -15.11 16.75 -14.91
CA ALA A 218 -14.93 17.38 -16.20
C ALA A 218 -13.73 16.82 -16.99
N HIS A 219 -12.81 16.10 -16.33
CA HIS A 219 -11.61 15.59 -16.97
C HIS A 219 -11.97 14.44 -17.96
N PRO A 220 -11.51 14.48 -19.23
CA PRO A 220 -11.97 13.56 -20.27
C PRO A 220 -11.62 12.09 -20.01
N LYS A 221 -10.56 11.83 -19.23
CA LYS A 221 -10.15 10.47 -18.82
C LYS A 221 -10.76 10.01 -17.50
N ALA A 222 -11.64 10.78 -16.85
CA ALA A 222 -12.26 10.42 -15.59
C ALA A 222 -13.79 10.29 -15.76
N ILE A 223 -14.37 9.29 -15.12
CA ILE A 223 -15.83 9.11 -15.06
C ILE A 223 -16.28 8.91 -13.62
N ALA A 224 -17.50 9.33 -13.31
CA ALA A 224 -18.10 9.04 -12.02
C ALA A 224 -18.14 7.52 -11.76
N PRO A 225 -17.74 7.05 -10.56
CA PRO A 225 -17.87 5.65 -10.22
C PRO A 225 -19.33 5.22 -10.30
N ARG A 226 -19.61 4.14 -11.02
CA ARG A 226 -20.98 3.64 -11.20
C ARG A 226 -21.53 3.18 -9.86
N THR A 227 -22.70 3.70 -9.46
CA THR A 227 -23.42 3.14 -8.31
C THR A 227 -23.94 1.74 -8.66
N ARG A 228 -24.11 0.88 -7.64
CA ARG A 228 -24.58 -0.52 -7.81
C ARG A 228 -25.88 -0.61 -8.62
N GLU A 229 -26.73 0.41 -8.52
CA GLU A 229 -27.97 0.55 -9.28
C GLU A 229 -27.71 0.74 -10.79
N GLN A 230 -26.72 1.55 -11.17
CA GLN A 230 -26.35 1.79 -12.58
C GLN A 230 -25.73 0.55 -13.24
N VAL A 231 -24.95 -0.24 -12.49
CA VAL A 231 -24.42 -1.54 -12.98
C VAL A 231 -25.57 -2.52 -13.25
N SER A 232 -26.55 -2.57 -12.36
CA SER A 232 -27.74 -3.41 -12.54
C SER A 232 -28.62 -2.96 -13.71
N ALA A 233 -28.72 -1.64 -13.95
CA ALA A 233 -29.48 -1.07 -15.04
C ALA A 233 -28.84 -1.35 -16.41
N GLN A 234 -27.51 -1.25 -16.52
CA GLN A 234 -26.80 -1.60 -17.75
C GLN A 234 -26.86 -3.10 -18.05
N ALA A 235 -26.66 -3.96 -17.03
CA ALA A 235 -26.82 -5.41 -17.20
C ALA A 235 -28.24 -5.83 -17.62
N ARG A 236 -29.26 -5.04 -17.25
CA ARG A 236 -30.65 -5.19 -17.72
C ARG A 236 -30.86 -4.65 -19.13
N ALA A 237 -30.19 -3.55 -19.50
CA ALA A 237 -30.24 -2.99 -20.85
C ALA A 237 -29.57 -3.93 -21.88
N ASP A 238 -28.50 -4.63 -21.48
CA ASP A 238 -27.79 -5.59 -22.33
C ASP A 238 -28.51 -6.96 -22.45
N ARG A 239 -29.62 -7.16 -21.73
CA ARG A 239 -30.50 -8.35 -21.81
C ARG A 239 -31.99 -7.97 -21.71
N PRO A 240 -32.59 -7.37 -22.76
CA PRO A 240 -34.01 -7.06 -22.76
C PRO A 240 -34.83 -8.36 -22.84
N GLY A 241 -35.45 -8.79 -21.73
CA GLY A 241 -36.43 -9.89 -21.77
C GLY A 241 -36.62 -10.75 -20.52
N LEU A 242 -35.84 -10.61 -19.44
CA LEU A 242 -36.05 -11.41 -18.23
C LEU A 242 -37.15 -10.81 -17.33
N PRO A 243 -38.18 -11.57 -16.95
CA PRO A 243 -39.30 -11.07 -16.15
C PRO A 243 -38.87 -10.71 -14.72
N ARG A 244 -39.56 -9.71 -14.16
CA ARG A 244 -39.37 -9.24 -12.78
C ARG A 244 -39.72 -10.36 -11.79
N THR A 245 -38.74 -10.94 -11.13
CA THR A 245 -39.01 -11.66 -9.88
C THR A 245 -39.03 -10.65 -8.74
N SER A 246 -40.22 -10.39 -8.19
CA SER A 246 -40.37 -9.63 -6.94
C SER A 246 -39.65 -10.36 -5.80
N PRO A 247 -38.95 -9.65 -4.89
CA PRO A 247 -38.36 -10.31 -3.73
C PRO A 247 -39.49 -10.74 -2.78
N SER A 248 -39.52 -12.02 -2.44
CA SER A 248 -40.35 -12.58 -1.37
C SER A 248 -39.95 -11.96 -0.02
N PRO A 249 -40.87 -11.37 0.74
CA PRO A 249 -40.62 -11.09 2.15
C PRO A 249 -40.79 -12.41 2.92
N TRP A 250 -39.85 -12.74 3.80
CA TRP A 250 -39.81 -13.92 4.68
C TRP A 250 -39.15 -15.18 4.10
N GLY A 251 -38.14 -15.66 4.83
CA GLY A 251 -37.41 -16.90 4.56
C GLY A 251 -36.17 -17.03 5.44
N LEU A 252 -36.33 -16.96 6.77
CA LEU A 252 -35.38 -17.48 7.74
C LEU A 252 -35.28 -19.00 7.59
N GLY A 253 -34.05 -19.54 7.62
CA GLY A 253 -33.81 -20.97 7.71
C GLY A 253 -32.34 -21.33 7.45
N LEU A 254 -31.50 -21.17 8.48
CA LEU A 254 -30.30 -22.00 8.65
C LEU A 254 -30.72 -23.41 9.11
N PRO A 255 -29.84 -24.43 9.08
CA PRO A 255 -28.43 -24.41 8.67
C PRO A 255 -28.14 -25.07 7.31
#